data_AF-A0ABD0R184-F1
#
_entry.id   AF-A0ABD0R184-F1
#
_cell.length_a   1.000
_cell.length_b   1.000
_cell.length_c   1.000
_cell.angle_alpha   90.00
_cell.angle_beta   90.00
_cell.angle_gamma   90.00
#
_symmetry.space_group_name_H-M   'P 1'
#
loop_
_entity.id
_entity.type
_entity.pdbx_description
1 polymer ?
#
loop_
_entity_poly.entity_id
_entity_poly.type
_entity_poly.pdbx_seq_one_letter_code
_entity_poly.pdbx_strand_id
1 'polypeptide(L)' 'DPRRVVIHRGSTGLGFNIVGGEDGEGIFISFILAGGPADLSGELRKGDQILS' A
#
# COMPACT_ATOMS: atom_id res chain seq x y z
N ASP A 1 3.66 -14.96 2.71
CA ASP A 1 2.24 -15.31 2.57
C ASP A 1 1.38 -14.07 2.38
N PRO A 2 0.30 -14.15 1.58
CA PRO A 2 -0.70 -13.08 1.47
C PRO A 2 -1.35 -12.78 2.82
N ARG A 3 -1.70 -11.51 3.02
CA ARG A 3 -2.32 -11.02 4.25
C ARG A 3 -3.40 -10.00 3.93
N ARG A 4 -4.46 -10.01 4.74
CA ARG A 4 -5.55 -9.05 4.61
C ARG A 4 -5.33 -7.89 5.57
N VAL A 5 -5.11 -6.70 5.02
CA VAL A 5 -4.90 -5.48 5.79
C VAL A 5 -6.09 -4.55 5.56
N VAL A 6 -6.68 -4.05 6.64
CA VAL A 6 -7.78 -3.07 6.57
C VAL A 6 -7.21 -1.70 6.93
N ILE A 7 -7.29 -0.76 5.98
CA ILE A 7 -6.84 0.62 6.21
C ILE A 7 -8.00 1.58 6.04
N HIS A 8 -8.18 2.45 7.03
CA HIS A 8 -9.16 3.52 6.97
C HIS A 8 -8.55 4.75 6.32
N ARG A 9 -9.26 5.33 5.34
CA ARG A 9 -8.83 6.55 4.65
C ARG A 9 -8.80 7.73 5.63
N GLY A 10 -7.67 8.42 5.69
CA GLY A 10 -7.48 9.68 6.41
C GLY A 10 -7.52 10.90 5.49
N SER A 11 -7.15 12.07 6.01
CA SER A 11 -7.04 13.32 5.24
C SER A 11 -6.00 13.26 4.12
N THR A 12 -5.00 12.38 4.24
CA THR A 12 -3.95 12.12 3.24
C THR A 12 -4.24 10.90 2.35
N GLY A 13 -5.48 10.42 2.30
CA GLY A 13 -5.83 9.20 1.57
C GLY A 13 -5.48 7.95 2.38
N LEU A 14 -4.95 6.92 1.71
CA LEU A 14 -4.48 5.68 2.36
C LEU A 14 -3.01 5.76 2.81
N GLY A 15 -2.24 6.75 2.33
CA GLY A 15 -0.86 6.98 2.77
C GLY A 15 0.20 6.10 2.09
N PHE A 16 -0.04 5.62 0.87
CA PHE A 16 0.98 4.94 0.08
C PHE A 16 0.83 5.24 -1.43
N ASN A 17 1.91 5.11 -2.18
CA ASN A 17 1.90 5.16 -3.64
C ASN A 17 2.06 3.76 -4.22
N ILE A 18 1.61 3.57 -5.46
CA ILE A 18 1.76 2.33 -6.21
C ILE A 18 2.61 2.52 -7.48
N VAL A 19 3.16 1.43 -8.00
CA VAL A 19 3.77 1.30 -9.32
C VAL A 19 3.36 -0.04 -9.95
N GLY A 20 3.53 -0.19 -11.27
CA GLY A 20 3.13 -1.38 -12.01
C GLY A 20 1.67 -1.37 -12.41
N GLY A 21 1.13 -2.53 -12.81
CA GLY A 21 -0.22 -2.66 -13.36
C GLY A 21 -0.33 -2.42 -14.88
N GLU A 22 0.78 -2.08 -15.53
CA GLU A 22 0.89 -2.04 -17.00
C GLU A 22 1.16 -3.46 -17.53
N ASP A 23 0.62 -3.79 -18.70
CA ASP A 23 0.86 -5.06 -19.41
C ASP A 23 0.63 -6.35 -18.59
N GLY A 24 -0.24 -6.30 -17.56
CA GLY A 24 -0.53 -7.43 -16.70
C GLY A 24 0.50 -7.66 -15.57
N GLU A 25 1.45 -6.74 -15.41
CA GLU A 25 2.39 -6.74 -14.30
C GLU A 25 1.69 -6.50 -12.95
N GLY A 26 2.29 -7.01 -11.88
CA GLY A 26 1.79 -6.79 -10.52
C GLY A 26 1.74 -5.31 -10.14
N ILE A 27 0.86 -4.98 -9.18
CA ILE A 27 0.80 -3.65 -8.58
C ILE A 27 1.54 -3.71 -7.25
N PHE A 28 2.50 -2.80 -7.05
CA PHE A 28 3.38 -2.81 -5.89
C PHE A 28 3.37 -1.47 -5.16
N ILE A 29 3.51 -1.51 -3.84
CA ILE A 29 3.69 -0.30 -3.03
C ILE A 29 5.09 0.27 -3.28
N SER A 30 5.17 1.49 -3.81
CA SER A 30 6.45 2.15 -4.13
C SER A 30 6.97 3.06 -3.02
N PHE A 31 6.05 3.58 -2.19
CA PHE A 31 6.34 4.51 -1.12
C PHE A 31 5.25 4.45 -0.04
N ILE A 32 5.65 4.62 1.23
CA ILE A 32 4.74 4.81 2.36
C ILE A 32 4.95 6.20 2.93
N LEU A 33 3.86 6.95 3.07
CA LEU A 33 3.84 8.28 3.65
C LEU A 33 3.97 8.17 5.17
N ALA A 34 5.07 8.67 5.72
CA ALA A 34 5.28 8.76 7.16
C ALA A 34 4.14 9.51 7.86
N GLY A 35 3.61 8.94 8.93
CA GLY A 35 2.44 9.44 9.66
C GLY A 35 1.10 9.26 8.94
N GLY A 36 1.08 8.69 7.73
CA GLY A 36 -0.14 8.35 7.01
C GLY A 36 -0.78 7.05 7.51
N PRO A 37 -2.03 6.72 7.10
CA PRO A 37 -2.71 5.52 7.58
C PRO A 37 -1.96 4.21 7.32
N ALA A 38 -1.30 4.07 6.18
CA ALA A 38 -0.45 2.91 5.88
C ALA A 38 0.75 2.76 6.81
N ASP A 39 1.45 3.86 7.12
CA ASP A 39 2.56 3.86 8.08
C ASP A 39 2.07 3.50 9.49
N LEU A 40 1.00 4.17 9.93
CA LEU A 40 0.41 3.97 11.26
C LEU A 40 -0.16 2.57 11.46
N SER A 41 -0.57 1.88 10.39
CA SER A 41 -0.95 0.47 10.49
C SER A 41 0.23 -0.41 10.91
N GLY A 42 1.46 -0.04 10.54
CA GLY A 42 2.66 -0.88 10.70
C GLY A 42 2.62 -2.17 9.88
N GLU A 43 1.54 -2.38 9.13
CA GLU A 43 1.31 -3.58 8.37
C GLU A 43 1.97 -3.42 7.00
N LEU A 44 1.63 -2.41 6.20
CA LEU A 44 2.14 -2.30 4.83
C LEU A 44 3.63 -1.92 4.76
N ARG A 45 4.32 -2.36 3.70
CA ARG A 45 5.71 -2.01 3.42
C ARG A 45 5.95 -1.72 1.94
N LYS A 46 6.97 -0.91 1.65
CA LYS A 46 7.47 -0.75 0.27
C LYS A 46 7.86 -2.12 -0.29
N GLY A 47 7.41 -2.40 -1.51
CA GLY A 47 7.64 -3.67 -2.20
C GLY A 47 6.52 -4.71 -2.01
N ASP A 48 5.56 -4.48 -1.10
CA ASP A 48 4.39 -5.34 -1.02
C ASP A 48 3.60 -5.30 -2.34
N GLN A 49 3.20 -6.47 -2.82
CA GLN A 49 2.28 -6.60 -3.95
C GLN A 49 0.83 -6.53 -3.47
N ILE A 50 0.01 -5.74 -4.14
CA ILE A 50 -1.43 -5.69 -3.89
C ILE A 50 -2.09 -6.84 -4.65
N LEU A 51 -2.84 -7.65 -3.92
CA LEU A 51 -3.64 -8.76 -4.42
C LEU A 51 -5.12 -8.48 -4.14
N SER A 52 -6.02 -9.11 -4.91
CA SER A 52 -7.49 -8.98 -4.78
C SER A 52 -8.09 -10.09 -3.92
#